data_AF-A0A4Y9UKG3-F1
#
_entry.id   AF-A0A4Y9UKG3-F1
#
_cell.length_a   1.000
_cell.length_b   1.000
_cell.length_c   1.000
_cell.angle_alpha   90.00
_cell.angle_beta   90.00
_cell.angle_gamma   90.00
#
_symmetry.space_group_name_H-M   'P 1'
#
loop_
_entity.id
_entity.type
_entity.pdbx_description
1 polymer ?
#
loop_
_entity_poly.entity_id
_entity_poly.type
_entity_poly.pdbx_seq_one_letter_code
_entity_poly.pdbx_strand_id
1 'polypeptide(L)'
;MAKTSNKFRENAHNCLQLADGATNAQATRRYKRMARAWSALAAEQDWLDGYPTQNDWASELAGDAIDGLGDKDASAADAKARKSHPVGFRDARVDND
;
A
#
# COMPACT_ATOMS: atom_id res chain seq x y z
N MET A 1 -26.97 -12.44 17.72
CA MET A 1 -27.15 -10.99 17.47
C MET A 1 -26.33 -10.65 16.22
N ALA A 2 -26.90 -10.09 15.15
CA ALA A 2 -26.14 -9.79 13.94
C ALA A 2 -25.22 -8.59 14.16
N LYS A 3 -23.93 -8.72 13.83
CA LYS A 3 -22.91 -7.68 14.01
C LYS A 3 -23.27 -6.41 13.21
N THR A 4 -23.13 -5.23 13.82
CA THR A 4 -23.45 -3.93 13.18
C THR A 4 -22.63 -3.71 11.92
N SER A 5 -21.34 -4.08 11.93
CA SER A 5 -20.47 -4.02 10.75
C SER A 5 -21.03 -4.82 9.56
N ASN A 6 -21.62 -6.00 9.78
CA ASN A 6 -22.20 -6.81 8.71
C ASN A 6 -23.40 -6.12 8.05
N LYS A 7 -24.26 -5.46 8.84
CA LYS A 7 -25.38 -4.67 8.30
C LYS A 7 -24.89 -3.52 7.42
N PHE A 8 -23.79 -2.87 7.80
CA PHE A 8 -23.19 -1.82 6.97
C PHE A 8 -22.59 -2.37 5.68
N ARG A 9 -21.96 -3.56 5.70
CA ARG A 9 -21.52 -4.25 4.47
C ARG A 9 -22.68 -4.61 3.54
N GLU A 10 -23.78 -5.12 4.09
CA GLU A 10 -25.01 -5.40 3.33
C GLU A 10 -25.58 -4.13 2.69
N ASN A 11 -25.65 -3.02 3.42
CA ASN A 11 -26.07 -1.73 2.87
C ASN A 11 -25.15 -1.24 1.75
N ALA A 12 -23.83 -1.42 1.90
CA ALA A 12 -22.88 -1.07 0.87
C ALA A 12 -23.12 -1.89 -0.40
N HIS A 13 -23.33 -3.20 -0.27
CA HIS A 13 -23.63 -4.09 -1.38
C HIS A 13 -24.96 -3.73 -2.08
N ASN A 14 -26.01 -3.45 -1.31
CA ASN A 14 -27.30 -3.01 -1.87
C ASN A 14 -27.16 -1.69 -2.64
N CYS A 15 -26.35 -0.76 -2.14
CA CYS A 15 -26.06 0.48 -2.86
C CYS A 15 -25.34 0.21 -4.19
N LEU A 16 -24.45 -0.78 -4.27
CA LEU A 16 -23.82 -1.15 -5.54
C LEU A 16 -24.84 -1.73 -6.53
N GLN A 17 -25.74 -2.61 -6.08
CA GLN A 17 -26.82 -3.12 -6.95
C GLN A 17 -27.72 -1.99 -7.47
N LEU A 18 -28.06 -1.01 -6.63
CA LEU A 18 -28.80 0.17 -7.06
C LEU A 18 -28.01 1.03 -8.05
N ALA A 19 -26.68 1.11 -7.91
CA ALA A 19 -25.82 1.81 -8.86
C ALA A 19 -25.82 1.13 -10.23
N ASP A 20 -25.82 -0.21 -10.26
CA ASP A 20 -25.82 -0.99 -11.49
C ASP A 20 -27.16 -0.88 -12.24
N GLY A 21 -28.28 -0.80 -11.50
CA GLY A 21 -29.61 -0.59 -12.06
C GLY A 21 -29.98 0.87 -12.37
N ALA A 22 -29.11 1.84 -12.07
CA ALA A 22 -29.44 3.26 -12.20
C ALA A 22 -29.47 3.72 -13.67
N THR A 23 -30.55 4.41 -14.05
CA THR A 23 -30.76 4.87 -15.44
C THR A 23 -29.97 6.13 -15.82
N ASN A 24 -29.31 6.78 -14.85
CA ASN A 24 -28.53 7.98 -15.11
C ASN A 24 -27.23 8.04 -14.30
N ALA A 25 -26.27 8.79 -14.84
CA ALA A 25 -24.93 8.90 -14.28
C ALA A 25 -24.91 9.57 -12.89
N GLN A 26 -25.83 10.50 -12.63
CA GLN A 26 -25.88 11.19 -11.34
C GLN A 26 -26.33 10.24 -10.22
N ALA A 27 -27.36 9.43 -10.46
CA ALA A 27 -27.85 8.39 -9.55
C ALA A 27 -26.77 7.33 -9.30
N THR A 28 -26.13 6.84 -10.38
CA THR A 28 -24.99 5.91 -10.29
C THR A 28 -23.90 6.44 -9.35
N ARG A 29 -23.49 7.71 -9.52
CA ARG A 29 -22.47 8.36 -8.67
C ARG A 29 -22.93 8.51 -7.22
N ARG A 30 -24.21 8.81 -6.98
CA ARG A 30 -24.78 8.91 -5.62
C ARG A 30 -24.72 7.55 -4.92
N TYR A 31 -25.20 6.50 -5.55
CA TYR A 31 -25.20 5.16 -4.97
C TYR A 31 -23.79 4.63 -4.72
N LYS A 32 -22.83 4.87 -5.63
CA LYS A 32 -21.42 4.51 -5.39
C LYS A 32 -20.80 5.25 -4.20
N ARG A 33 -21.16 6.52 -3.98
CA ARG A 33 -20.70 7.26 -2.79
C ARG A 33 -21.31 6.71 -1.50
N MET A 34 -22.61 6.38 -1.52
CA MET A 34 -23.26 5.74 -0.38
C MET A 34 -22.62 4.38 -0.06
N ALA A 35 -22.34 3.56 -1.08
CA ALA A 35 -21.65 2.29 -0.89
C ALA A 35 -20.31 2.47 -0.17
N ARG A 36 -19.48 3.42 -0.62
CA ARG A 36 -18.21 3.76 0.03
C ARG A 36 -18.39 4.22 1.47
N ALA A 37 -19.39 5.06 1.74
CA ALA A 37 -19.67 5.54 3.10
C ALA A 37 -20.07 4.39 4.04
N TRP A 38 -20.92 3.48 3.57
CA TRP A 38 -21.30 2.29 4.33
C TRP A 38 -20.12 1.34 4.56
N SER A 39 -19.26 1.13 3.57
CA SER A 39 -18.04 0.33 3.75
C SER A 39 -17.09 0.95 4.78
N ALA A 40 -16.95 2.28 4.80
CA ALA A 40 -16.15 2.97 5.80
C ALA A 40 -16.72 2.80 7.22
N LEU A 41 -18.05 2.93 7.38
CA LEU A 41 -18.71 2.67 8.66
C LEU A 41 -18.55 1.22 9.13
N ALA A 42 -18.57 0.24 8.22
CA ALA A 42 -18.32 -1.15 8.56
C ALA A 42 -16.90 -1.35 9.12
N ALA A 43 -15.89 -0.77 8.45
CA ALA A 43 -14.51 -0.83 8.93
C ALA A 43 -14.34 -0.17 10.30
N GLU A 44 -14.96 1.00 10.51
CA GLU A 44 -14.97 1.68 11.81
C GLU A 44 -15.63 0.83 12.91
N GLN A 45 -16.73 0.13 12.61
CA GLN A 45 -17.34 -0.76 13.58
C GLN A 45 -16.46 -1.95 13.92
N ASP A 46 -15.76 -2.52 12.93
CA ASP A 46 -14.80 -3.58 13.21
C ASP A 46 -13.68 -3.09 14.12
N TRP A 47 -13.15 -1.89 13.88
CA TRP A 47 -12.16 -1.25 14.74
C TRP A 47 -12.64 -1.12 16.19
N LEU A 48 -13.84 -0.57 16.37
CA LEU A 48 -14.45 -0.36 17.69
C LEU A 48 -14.71 -1.69 18.42
N ASP A 49 -15.00 -2.74 17.67
CA ASP A 49 -15.19 -4.10 18.18
C ASP A 49 -13.85 -4.83 18.42
N GLY A 50 -12.70 -4.19 18.18
CA GLY A 50 -11.36 -4.76 18.37
C GLY A 50 -10.91 -5.71 17.26
N TYR A 51 -11.59 -5.69 16.11
CA TYR A 51 -11.16 -6.42 14.91
C TYR A 51 -10.27 -5.55 14.03
N PRO A 52 -9.29 -6.14 13.33
CA PRO A 52 -8.48 -5.39 12.37
C PRO A 52 -9.36 -4.77 11.29
N THR A 53 -9.13 -3.49 11.01
CA THR A 53 -9.83 -2.78 9.96
C THR A 53 -9.32 -3.14 8.58
N GLN A 54 -10.07 -2.72 7.57
CA GLN A 54 -9.57 -2.68 6.20
C GLN A 54 -8.44 -1.64 5.95
N ASN A 55 -7.81 -1.04 6.96
CA ASN A 55 -6.51 -0.37 6.77
C ASN A 55 -5.39 -1.13 7.49
N ASP A 56 -5.72 -1.84 8.57
CA ASP A 56 -4.76 -2.62 9.34
C ASP A 56 -4.24 -3.80 8.52
N TRP A 57 -5.13 -4.59 7.88
CA TRP A 57 -4.74 -5.65 6.95
C TRP A 57 -3.88 -5.17 5.76
N ALA A 58 -4.13 -3.96 5.25
CA ALA A 58 -3.42 -3.40 4.10
C ALA A 58 -2.05 -2.90 4.53
N SER A 59 -1.94 -2.37 5.75
CA SER A 59 -0.68 -1.98 6.36
C SER A 59 0.16 -3.21 6.73
N GLU A 60 -0.46 -4.29 7.20
CA GLU A 60 0.18 -5.58 7.49
C GLU A 60 0.71 -6.22 6.19
N LEU A 61 -0.14 -6.34 5.16
CA LEU A 61 0.29 -6.81 3.83
C LEU A 61 1.41 -5.96 3.22
N ALA A 62 1.37 -4.64 3.42
CA ALA A 62 2.43 -3.76 2.95
C ALA A 62 3.73 -3.94 3.75
N GLY A 63 3.64 -4.20 5.06
CA GLY A 63 4.77 -4.56 5.91
C GLY A 63 5.45 -5.84 5.43
N ASP A 64 4.68 -6.91 5.25
CA ASP A 64 5.17 -8.20 4.74
C ASP A 64 5.84 -8.07 3.36
N ALA A 65 5.29 -7.22 2.49
CA ALA A 65 5.87 -6.96 1.18
C ALA A 65 7.21 -6.20 1.25
N ILE A 66 7.38 -5.30 2.22
CA ILE A 66 8.64 -4.55 2.43
C ILE A 66 9.73 -5.48 2.98
N ASP A 67 9.41 -6.36 3.93
CA ASP A 67 10.36 -7.32 4.50
C ASP A 67 10.91 -8.27 3.41
N GLY A 68 10.07 -8.69 2.46
CA GLY A 68 10.48 -9.54 1.33
C GLY A 68 11.38 -8.86 0.28
N LEU A 69 11.53 -7.53 0.32
CA LEU A 69 12.43 -6.80 -0.58
C LEU A 69 13.87 -6.70 -0.05
N GLY A 70 14.08 -6.88 1.26
CA GLY A 70 15.42 -6.77 1.89
C GLY A 70 16.42 -7.86 1.47
N ASP A 71 15.95 -9.06 1.12
CA ASP A 71 16.82 -10.21 0.83
C ASP A 71 17.38 -10.22 -0.60
N LYS A 72 16.81 -9.44 -1.53
CA LYS A 72 17.17 -9.52 -2.97
C LYS A 72 18.36 -8.65 -3.36
N ASP A 73 18.64 -7.57 -2.63
CA ASP A 73 19.69 -6.61 -3.00
C ASP A 73 21.06 -6.93 -2.37
N ALA A 74 21.13 -7.78 -1.34
CA ALA A 74 22.39 -8.16 -0.70
C ALA A 74 23.29 -9.07 -1.56
N SER A 75 22.74 -9.74 -2.59
CA SER A 75 23.47 -10.76 -3.37
C SER A 75 24.22 -10.22 -4.60
N ALA A 76 23.93 -8.99 -5.06
CA ALA A 76 24.49 -8.47 -6.31
C ALA A 76 25.75 -7.60 -6.15
N ALA A 77 26.11 -7.18 -4.93
CA ALA A 77 27.18 -6.21 -4.70
C ALA A 77 28.60 -6.80 -4.61
N ASP A 78 28.78 -8.11 -4.44
CA ASP A 78 30.10 -8.69 -4.13
C ASP A 78 30.90 -9.20 -5.35
N ALA A 79 30.40 -9.07 -6.59
CA ALA A 79 31.04 -9.71 -7.75
C ALA A 79 31.99 -8.81 -8.57
N LYS A 80 32.12 -7.50 -8.31
CA LYS A 80 32.75 -6.57 -9.28
C LYS A 80 33.95 -5.73 -8.81
N ALA A 81 34.61 -6.09 -7.70
CA ALA A 81 35.77 -5.34 -7.19
C ALA A 81 37.16 -5.90 -7.57
N ARG A 82 37.27 -6.87 -8.49
CA ARG A 82 38.57 -7.40 -8.94
C ARG A 82 38.76 -7.31 -10.45
N LYS A 83 39.01 -6.10 -10.97
CA LYS A 83 39.85 -5.86 -12.17
C LYS A 83 39.87 -4.38 -12.53
N SER A 84 40.94 -3.68 -12.15
CA SER A 84 41.75 -2.77 -13.00
C SER A 84 42.54 -1.75 -12.15
N HIS A 85 43.85 -2.01 -11.99
CA HIS A 85 44.89 -0.97 -11.96
C HIS A 85 45.65 -1.13 -13.29
N PRO A 86 45.94 -0.05 -14.03
CA PRO A 86 46.95 0.97 -13.71
C PRO A 86 46.39 2.40 -13.90
N VAL A 87 46.99 3.53 -13.51
CA VAL A 87 48.17 4.20 -14.08
C VAL A 87 48.65 5.24 -13.04
N GLY A 88 49.98 5.35 -12.90
CA GLY A 88 50.62 6.21 -11.90
C GLY A 88 50.47 7.71 -12.14
N PHE A 89 50.45 8.44 -11.03
CA PHE A 89 50.72 9.87 -10.96
C PHE A 89 51.60 10.10 -9.73
N ARG A 90 52.89 10.38 -9.95
CA ARG A 90 53.82 10.93 -8.95
C ARG A 90 54.27 12.28 -9.52
N ASP A 91 53.69 13.37 -9.04
CA ASP A 91 54.15 14.21 -7.93
C ASP A 91 55.23 15.20 -8.39
N ALA A 92 54.79 16.39 -8.84
CA ALA A 92 55.65 17.53 -9.11
C ALA A 92 55.73 18.38 -7.83
N ARG A 93 56.86 18.24 -7.13
CA ARG A 93 57.24 19.07 -5.99
C ARG A 93 57.52 20.49 -6.53
N VAL A 94 56.78 21.49 -6.03
CA VAL A 94 57.11 22.91 -6.22
C VAL A 94 58.18 23.25 -5.19
N ASP A 95 59.39 23.52 -5.65
CA ASP A 95 60.45 24.10 -4.83
C ASP A 95 60.15 25.58 -4.59
N ASN A 96 60.29 26.03 -3.34
CA ASN A 96 60.15 27.42 -2.92
C ASN A 96 61.37 27.72 -2.02
N ASP A 97 62.36 28.38 -2.61
CA ASP A 97 63.22 29.45 -2.04
C ASP A 97 64.27 29.89 -3.09
#